data_AF-A0A0D8FQV9-F1
#
_entry.id   AF-A0A0D8FQV9-F1
#
_cell.length_a   1.000
_cell.length_b   1.000
_cell.length_c   1.000
_cell.angle_alpha   90.00
_cell.angle_beta   90.00
_cell.angle_gamma   90.00
#
_symmetry.space_group_name_H-M   'P 1'
#
loop_
_entity.id
_entity.type
_entity.pdbx_description
1 polymer ?
#
loop_
_entity_poly.entity_id
_entity_poly.type
_entity_poly.pdbx_seq_one_letter_code
_entity_poly.pdbx_strand_id
1 'polypeptide(L)'
;MMSRLAKRKAPRVLPGSLITLRRKCGKPSCRCAAGDPHESPALSYSVAGRTKMLTLRPEEVEEVAQAVARYRKSVNDLAAEAQVELDELVARVRATRASDRR
;
A
#
# COMPACT_ATOMS: atom_id res chain seq x y z
N MET A 1 11.69 11.37 15.51
CA MET A 1 12.60 10.29 15.05
C MET A 1 12.40 10.04 13.56
N MET A 2 12.81 11.01 12.73
CA MET A 2 12.77 10.87 11.27
C MET A 2 14.00 10.07 10.87
N SER A 3 13.80 8.77 10.63
CA SER A 3 14.89 7.88 10.25
C SER A 3 15.57 8.45 9.01
N ARG A 4 16.85 8.82 9.16
CA ARG A 4 17.73 9.12 8.02
C ARG A 4 17.87 7.81 7.26
N LEU A 5 16.89 7.53 6.40
CA LEU A 5 17.01 6.53 5.35
C LEU A 5 18.25 6.93 4.57
N ALA A 6 19.37 6.25 4.84
CA ALA A 6 20.56 6.34 4.01
C ALA A 6 20.11 6.27 2.55
N LYS A 7 20.73 7.08 1.69
CA LYS A 7 20.39 7.23 0.27
C LYS A 7 20.52 5.86 -0.41
N ARG A 8 19.46 5.05 -0.37
CA ARG A 8 19.42 3.71 -0.96
C ARG A 8 19.10 3.88 -2.44
N LYS A 9 19.78 3.09 -3.27
CA LYS A 9 19.55 3.07 -4.73
C LYS A 9 18.17 2.52 -5.09
N ALA A 10 17.57 1.73 -4.19
CA ALA A 10 16.27 1.08 -4.32
C ALA A 10 15.41 1.28 -3.04
N PRO A 11 14.07 1.39 -3.16
CA PRO A 11 13.18 1.55 -2.02
C PRO A 11 13.08 0.23 -1.24
N ARG A 12 13.21 0.33 0.09
CA ARG A 12 13.12 -0.84 0.97
C ARG A 12 11.68 -1.31 1.14
N VAL A 13 10.75 -0.41 1.40
CA VAL A 13 9.33 -0.71 1.60
C VAL A 13 8.50 0.39 0.94
N LEU A 14 7.39 0.02 0.30
CA LEU A 14 6.48 0.96 -0.35
C LEU A 14 5.02 0.64 0.00
N PRO A 15 4.22 1.61 0.44
CA PRO A 15 2.79 1.41 0.58
C PRO A 15 2.12 1.28 -0.79
N GLY A 16 0.98 0.59 -0.83
CA GLY A 16 0.12 0.53 -2.02
C GLY A 16 0.08 -0.85 -2.69
N SER A 17 -0.24 -0.83 -3.99
CA SER A 17 -0.35 -2.02 -4.83
C SER A 17 0.09 -1.73 -6.27
N LEU A 18 0.61 -2.75 -6.95
CA LEU A 18 0.84 -2.69 -8.38
C LEU A 18 -0.47 -2.92 -9.13
N ILE A 19 -0.72 -2.08 -10.13
CA ILE A 19 -1.89 -2.13 -11.00
C ILE A 19 -1.46 -1.95 -12.46
N THR A 20 -2.32 -2.36 -13.39
CA THR A 20 -2.20 -2.01 -14.80
C THR A 20 -3.09 -0.81 -15.10
N LEU A 21 -2.47 0.35 -15.35
CA LEU A 21 -3.18 1.56 -15.76
C LEU A 21 -3.56 1.45 -17.24
N ARG A 22 -4.85 1.59 -17.52
CA ARG A 22 -5.43 1.60 -18.87
C ARG A 22 -5.92 3.00 -19.22
N ARG A 23 -5.42 3.60 -20.31
CA ARG A 23 -5.84 4.95 -20.73
C ARG A 23 -5.79 5.17 -22.23
N LYS A 24 -6.67 6.06 -22.72
CA LYS A 24 -6.58 6.64 -24.06
C LYS A 24 -5.70 7.90 -23.98
N CYS A 25 -4.84 8.13 -24.97
CA CYS A 25 -3.93 9.27 -24.98
C CYS A 25 -4.55 10.57 -25.54
N GLY A 26 -5.76 10.51 -26.09
CA GLY A 26 -6.48 11.67 -26.66
C GLY A 26 -6.03 12.08 -28.06
N LYS A 27 -4.97 11.48 -28.62
CA LYS A 27 -4.58 11.73 -30.01
C LYS A 27 -5.56 11.03 -30.97
N PRO A 28 -6.20 11.75 -31.90
CA PRO A 28 -7.19 11.15 -32.81
C PRO A 28 -6.59 10.11 -33.76
N SER A 29 -5.30 10.21 -34.08
CA SER A 29 -4.58 9.24 -34.91
C SER A 29 -4.03 8.03 -34.15
N CYS A 30 -4.20 7.96 -32.83
CA CYS A 30 -3.65 6.86 -32.05
C CYS A 30 -4.55 5.62 -32.12
N ARG A 31 -3.95 4.42 -32.13
CA ARG A 31 -4.68 3.14 -32.07
C ARG A 31 -5.66 3.08 -30.90
N CYS A 32 -5.34 3.69 -29.76
CA CYS A 32 -6.21 3.69 -28.59
C CYS A 32 -7.51 4.50 -28.77
N ALA A 33 -7.63 5.32 -29.82
CA ALA A 33 -8.83 6.09 -30.09
C ALA A 33 -9.99 5.17 -30.49
N ALA A 34 -9.74 4.27 -31.44
CA ALA A 34 -10.72 3.34 -32.01
C ALA A 34 -10.57 1.88 -31.54
N GLY A 35 -9.56 1.58 -30.71
CA GLY A 35 -9.30 0.23 -30.21
C GLY A 35 -8.83 0.21 -28.76
N ASP A 36 -7.97 -0.76 -28.43
CA ASP A 36 -7.56 -1.02 -27.05
C ASP A 36 -6.79 0.14 -26.41
N PRO A 37 -7.05 0.45 -25.13
CA PRO A 37 -6.33 1.49 -24.41
C PRO A 37 -4.86 1.12 -24.22
N HIS A 38 -4.02 2.13 -24.02
CA HIS A 38 -2.64 1.88 -23.61
C HIS A 38 -2.62 1.29 -22.20
N GLU A 39 -1.83 0.24 -22.04
CA GLU A 39 -1.55 -0.37 -20.75
C GLU A 39 -0.16 0.03 -20.27
N SER A 40 -0.05 0.32 -18.98
CA SER A 40 1.24 0.59 -18.33
C SER A 40 1.20 0.13 -16.88
N PRO A 41 2.27 -0.48 -16.34
CA PRO A 41 2.31 -0.80 -14.92
C PRO A 41 2.35 0.50 -14.12
N ALA A 42 1.68 0.52 -12.96
CA ALA A 42 1.68 1.65 -12.07
C ALA A 42 1.61 1.21 -10.61
N LEU A 43 2.24 1.99 -9.72
CA LEU A 43 2.02 1.91 -8.29
C LEU A 43 0.81 2.78 -7.92
N SER A 44 -0.23 2.16 -7.37
CA SER A 44 -1.34 2.87 -6.72
C SER A 44 -1.09 2.94 -5.21
N TYR A 45 -1.07 4.14 -4.64
CA TYR A 45 -0.75 4.35 -3.24
C TYR A 45 -1.56 5.51 -2.63
N SER A 46 -1.84 5.43 -1.33
CA SER A 46 -2.63 6.45 -0.63
C SER A 46 -1.75 7.37 0.20
N VAL A 47 -1.93 8.68 0.05
CA VAL A 47 -1.26 9.72 0.86
C VAL A 47 -2.30 10.75 1.29
N ALA A 48 -2.37 11.03 2.60
CA ALA A 48 -3.33 11.97 3.18
C ALA A 48 -4.79 11.70 2.72
N GLY A 49 -5.21 10.43 2.78
CA GLY A 49 -6.56 9.99 2.41
C GLY A 49 -6.86 9.98 0.90
N ARG A 50 -5.89 10.34 0.04
CA ARG A 50 -6.09 10.40 -1.42
C ARG A 50 -5.23 9.37 -2.14
N THR A 51 -5.86 8.65 -3.07
CA THR A 51 -5.17 7.71 -3.96
C THR A 51 -4.39 8.46 -5.02
N LYS A 52 -3.13 8.09 -5.19
CA LYS A 52 -2.22 8.58 -6.22
C LYS A 52 -1.73 7.39 -7.05
N MET A 53 -1.40 7.68 -8.30
CA MET A 53 -0.85 6.70 -9.23
C MET A 53 0.51 7.18 -9.74
N LEU A 54 1.51 6.31 -9.69
CA LEU A 54 2.82 6.51 -10.26
C LEU A 54 3.03 5.47 -11.37
N THR A 55 3.02 5.89 -12.63
CA THR A 55 3.34 5.01 -13.76
C THR A 55 4.80 4.57 -13.66
N LEU A 56 5.04 3.28 -13.87
CA LEU A 56 6.35 2.63 -13.78
C LEU A 56 6.84 2.25 -15.17
N ARG A 57 8.15 2.17 -15.31
CA ARG A 57 8.80 1.49 -16.44
C ARG A 57 8.87 -0.02 -16.16
N PRO A 58 8.91 -0.88 -17.19
CA PRO A 58 8.97 -2.33 -17.00
C PRO A 58 10.12 -2.79 -16.07
N GLU A 59 11.28 -2.14 -16.17
CA GLU A 59 12.46 -2.44 -15.35
C GLU A 59 12.29 -2.08 -13.85
N GLU A 60 11.33 -1.22 -13.51
CA GLU A 60 11.07 -0.79 -12.13
C GLU A 60 10.06 -1.71 -11.42
N VAL A 61 9.31 -2.52 -12.18
CA VAL A 61 8.16 -3.29 -11.67
C VAL A 61 8.60 -4.27 -10.59
N GLU A 62 9.65 -5.04 -10.83
CA GLU A 62 10.10 -6.08 -9.90
C GLU A 62 10.58 -5.49 -8.57
N GLU A 63 11.38 -4.42 -8.63
CA GLU A 63 11.87 -3.72 -7.45
C GLU A 63 10.73 -3.16 -6.59
N VAL A 64 9.74 -2.54 -7.25
CA VAL A 64 8.54 -2.00 -6.59
C VAL A 64 7.68 -3.13 -6.02
N ALA A 65 7.48 -4.23 -6.75
CA ALA A 65 6.70 -5.38 -6.31
C ALA A 65 7.24 -5.93 -4.99
N GLN A 66 8.55 -6.13 -4.91
CA GLN A 66 9.21 -6.62 -3.70
C GLN A 66 9.09 -5.63 -2.54
N ALA A 67 9.22 -4.32 -2.80
CA ALA A 67 9.07 -3.30 -1.76
C ALA A 67 7.64 -3.23 -1.22
N VAL A 68 6.64 -3.38 -2.10
CA VAL A 68 5.21 -3.47 -1.72
C VAL A 68 4.93 -4.73 -0.92
N ALA A 69 5.46 -5.89 -1.34
CA ALA A 69 5.28 -7.14 -0.62
C ALA A 69 5.86 -7.06 0.81
N ARG A 70 7.07 -6.50 0.98
CA ARG A 70 7.67 -6.28 2.30
C ARG A 70 6.83 -5.35 3.16
N TYR A 71 6.34 -4.25 2.61
CA TYR A 71 5.46 -3.33 3.34
C TYR A 71 4.18 -4.03 3.81
N ARG A 72 3.49 -4.74 2.90
CA ARG A 72 2.24 -5.46 3.21
C ARG A 72 2.44 -6.49 4.30
N LYS A 73 3.53 -7.26 4.23
CA LYS A 73 3.89 -8.23 5.27
C LYS A 73 4.06 -7.53 6.62
N SER A 74 4.92 -6.51 6.70
CA SER A 74 5.17 -5.82 7.97
C SER A 74 3.93 -5.17 8.57
N VAL A 75 3.04 -4.61 7.75
CA VAL A 75 1.77 -4.02 8.23
C VAL A 75 0.82 -5.11 8.72
N ASN A 76 0.71 -6.24 8.02
CA ASN A 76 -0.16 -7.34 8.43
C ASN A 76 0.33 -7.99 9.73
N ASP A 77 1.64 -8.21 9.85
CA ASP A 77 2.25 -8.78 11.06
C ASP A 77 1.97 -7.87 12.27
N LEU A 78 2.22 -6.57 12.12
CA LEU A 78 1.93 -5.58 13.18
C LEU A 78 0.43 -5.47 13.51
N ALA A 79 -0.43 -5.53 12.50
CA ALA A 79 -1.89 -5.48 12.71
C ALA A 79 -2.39 -6.71 13.47
N ALA A 80 -1.83 -7.89 13.19
CA ALA A 80 -2.16 -9.12 13.90
C ALA A 80 -1.74 -9.04 15.37
N GLU A 81 -0.51 -8.58 15.65
CA GLU A 81 -0.03 -8.33 17.01
C GLU A 81 -0.94 -7.33 17.75
N ALA A 82 -1.24 -6.19 17.12
CA ALA A 82 -2.08 -5.15 17.71
C ALA A 82 -3.51 -5.64 18.02
N GLN A 83 -4.06 -6.53 17.18
CA GLN A 83 -5.38 -7.10 17.40
C GLN A 83 -5.42 -8.00 18.64
N VAL A 84 -4.41 -8.86 18.82
CA VAL A 84 -4.30 -9.71 20.01
C VAL A 84 -4.23 -8.88 21.28
N GLU A 85 -3.32 -7.89 21.30
CA GLU A 85 -3.13 -6.99 22.44
C GLU A 85 -4.41 -6.19 22.78
N LEU A 86 -5.14 -5.75 21.75
CA LEU A 86 -6.41 -5.04 21.93
C LEU A 86 -7.48 -5.96 22.54
N ASP A 87 -7.59 -7.20 22.07
CA ASP A 87 -8.57 -8.15 22.57
C ASP A 87 -8.32 -8.49 24.05
N GLU A 88 -7.05 -8.68 24.44
CA GLU A 88 -6.65 -8.87 25.84
C GLU A 88 -6.97 -7.66 26.72
N LEU A 89 -6.68 -6.45 26.24
CA LEU A 89 -7.02 -5.22 26.95
C LEU A 89 -8.54 -5.07 27.13
N VAL A 90 -9.32 -5.34 26.09
CA VAL A 90 -10.78 -5.28 26.14
C VAL A 90 -11.33 -6.28 27.15
N ALA A 91 -10.83 -7.51 27.16
CA ALA A 91 -11.23 -8.53 28.13
C ALA A 91 -10.93 -8.10 29.57
N ARG A 92 -9.71 -7.61 29.83
CA ARG A 92 -9.29 -7.12 31.14
C ARG A 92 -10.17 -5.96 31.63
N VAL A 93 -10.39 -4.94 30.80
CA VAL A 93 -11.21 -3.76 31.16
C VAL A 93 -12.65 -4.16 31.46
N ARG A 94 -13.21 -5.11 30.70
CA ARG A 94 -14.57 -5.63 30.96
C ARG A 94 -14.65 -6.37 32.29
N ALA A 95 -13.67 -7.20 32.62
CA ALA A 95 -13.62 -7.92 33.89
C ALA A 95 -13.55 -6.96 35.09
N THR A 96 -12.66 -5.96 35.05
CA THR A 96 -12.56 -4.93 36.12
C THR A 96 -13.87 -4.18 36.31
N ARG A 97 -14.51 -3.73 35.22
CA ARG A 97 -15.79 -3.01 35.33
C ARG A 97 -16.93 -3.88 35.83
N ALA A 98 -16.87 -5.19 35.63
CA ALA A 98 -17.85 -6.13 36.17
C ALA A 98 -17.66 -6.36 37.68
N SER A 99 -16.41 -6.37 38.16
CA SER A 99 -16.14 -6.43 39.61
C SER A 99 -16.55 -5.14 40.33
N ASP A 100 -16.30 -3.97 39.73
CA ASP A 100 -16.64 -2.67 40.34
C ASP A 100 -18.15 -2.43 40.49
N ARG A 101 -18.98 -3.22 39.80
CA ARG A 101 -20.45 -3.12 39.81
C ARG A 101 -21.12 -4.09 40.80
N ARG A 102 -20.36 -4.99 41.44
CA ARG A 102 -20.86 -5.92 42.48
C ARG A 102 -20.60 -5.35 43.85
#